data_AF-A0A2N3T4L7-F1
#
_entry.id   AF-A0A2N3T4L7-F1
#
_cell.length_a   1.000
_cell.length_b   1.000
_cell.length_c   1.000
_cell.angle_alpha   90.00
_cell.angle_beta   90.00
_cell.angle_gamma   90.00
#
_symmetry.space_group_name_H-M   'P 1'
#
loop_
_entity.id
_entity.type
_entity.pdbx_description
1 polymer ?
#
loop_
_entity_poly.entity_id
_entity_poly.type
_entity_poly.pdbx_seq_one_letter_code
_entity_poly.pdbx_strand_id
1 'polypeptide(L)'
;MSHYEAPIRKPLVTGDKTYHDVTLDVVAAVEGKANKSWWIVFSISLIAFLWGVGCIIYTISTGIGTWGLNKTVGWAWDITNFVWWVGIGHAGTLISAVLLLFRQKWRMAINRSAEAMTIFAVIQAGLFPIIHMGRPWLAYWVLPIPNQFGSLWVNFNSPLLWDVFAISTYLSVSLVFWWTGLLPDFAMIRDRAITPFNKKIYALLSFGWSGRAKDWQRFEEVSLVLAGLATPLVLSVHTIVSFDFATSVIPGWHTTIFPPYFVAGAVFSGFAMVNTLLIIMRKVSNLENYITLLHIELMNIVIMITGSIVGVAYITELFVAWYSGVEYEQYAFLNRATGPYWWAYWAMMTCNVFSPQFMWFPKLRRSIMFSFFISIVVNIGMWFERFVIIVTSLHRDYLPSSWTMFSPTFVDIGIFIGTIGFFFVLFLLYSRTFPVIAQAEVKSILKSSGEKYKKLREAGKDHRDELPKGKAEVVKEKPAKKNTETKVGASEEDINSLLGNLGTFDPSTQTADDLKKVNGIGPVMEKKLNEIGIFTFDQVSKMTETEYDLLDNITGSFPGRAQRDDWAGQAEKLKNN
;
A
#
# COMPACT_ATOMS: atom_id res chain seq x y z
N MET A 1 24.97 0.29 26.11
CA MET A 1 24.91 1.52 25.28
C MET A 1 25.52 1.28 23.90
N SER A 2 24.81 0.73 22.92
CA SER A 2 25.39 0.40 21.60
C SER A 2 24.53 0.82 20.41
N HIS A 3 23.99 2.04 20.44
CA HIS A 3 23.25 2.60 19.30
C HIS A 3 23.96 3.86 18.78
N TYR A 4 24.57 3.78 17.60
CA TYR A 4 25.40 4.83 16.99
C TYR A 4 24.59 5.82 16.13
N GLU A 5 23.52 6.40 16.67
CA GLU A 5 22.76 7.42 15.91
C GLU A 5 23.30 8.82 16.18
N ALA A 6 23.52 9.59 15.12
CA ALA A 6 23.92 10.98 15.24
C ALA A 6 22.84 11.83 15.95
N PRO A 7 23.21 12.66 16.95
CA PRO A 7 22.27 13.48 17.72
C PRO A 7 21.60 14.58 16.87
N ILE A 8 22.14 14.88 15.69
CA ILE A 8 21.63 15.91 14.76
C ILE A 8 20.26 15.54 14.18
N ARG A 9 19.92 14.24 14.10
CA ARG A 9 18.68 13.79 13.45
C ARG A 9 17.47 14.07 14.33
N LYS A 10 16.50 14.83 13.80
CA LYS A 10 15.20 15.05 14.44
C LYS A 10 14.37 13.75 14.53
N PRO A 11 13.41 13.65 15.46
CA PRO A 11 12.50 12.51 15.52
C PRO A 11 11.54 12.50 14.32
N LEU A 12 11.24 11.30 13.81
CA LEU A 12 10.27 11.08 12.74
C LEU A 12 8.85 10.82 13.27
N VAL A 13 8.73 10.25 14.47
CA VAL A 13 7.46 10.02 15.17
C VAL A 13 7.46 10.85 16.46
N THR A 14 6.44 11.69 16.63
CA THR A 14 6.29 12.61 17.77
C THR A 14 5.22 12.15 18.77
N GLY A 15 5.17 12.80 19.94
CA GLY A 15 4.10 12.58 20.92
C GLY A 15 4.28 11.32 21.78
N ASP A 16 5.55 10.95 22.00
CA ASP A 16 5.98 9.86 22.90
C ASP A 16 5.25 8.51 22.72
N LYS A 17 4.88 8.18 21.48
CA LYS A 17 4.09 7.01 21.09
C LYS A 17 4.82 5.67 21.32
N THR A 18 4.07 4.66 21.75
CA THR A 18 4.49 3.26 21.89
C THR A 18 4.04 2.41 20.70
N TYR A 19 4.52 1.16 20.61
CA TYR A 19 4.07 0.18 19.60
C TYR A 19 2.55 -0.04 19.61
N HIS A 20 1.95 0.00 20.80
CA HIS A 20 0.50 -0.15 20.96
C HIS A 20 -0.24 1.06 20.38
N ASP A 21 0.22 2.27 20.71
CA ASP A 21 -0.38 3.53 20.24
C ASP A 21 -0.34 3.65 18.72
N VAL A 22 0.76 3.25 18.07
CA VAL A 22 0.84 3.21 16.59
C VAL A 22 -0.25 2.33 15.98
N THR A 23 -0.52 1.18 16.60
CA THR A 23 -1.57 0.28 16.12
C THR A 23 -2.94 0.92 16.32
N LEU A 24 -3.21 1.46 17.51
CA LEU A 24 -4.50 2.07 17.83
C LEU A 24 -4.81 3.27 16.94
N ASP A 25 -3.86 4.19 16.77
CA ASP A 25 -4.07 5.41 16.00
C ASP A 25 -4.39 5.10 14.52
N VAL A 26 -3.66 4.14 13.91
CA VAL A 26 -3.88 3.78 12.50
C VAL A 26 -5.16 2.96 12.32
N VAL A 27 -5.44 2.01 13.22
CA VAL A 27 -6.64 1.17 13.13
C VAL A 27 -7.92 1.95 13.48
N ALA A 28 -7.85 2.96 14.35
CA ALA A 28 -9.00 3.80 14.70
C ALA A 28 -9.63 4.48 13.47
N ALA A 29 -8.82 4.85 12.47
CA ALA A 29 -9.30 5.39 11.21
C ALA A 29 -10.11 4.35 10.40
N VAL A 30 -9.81 3.06 10.53
CA VAL A 30 -10.48 1.96 9.82
C VAL A 30 -11.71 1.44 10.56
N GLU A 31 -11.62 1.28 11.88
CA GLU A 31 -12.71 0.74 12.71
C GLU A 31 -13.82 1.77 13.02
N GLY A 32 -13.49 3.05 13.01
CA GLY A 32 -14.44 4.12 13.33
C GLY A 32 -15.54 4.30 12.28
N LYS A 33 -16.60 5.03 12.64
CA LYS A 33 -17.58 5.53 11.67
C LYS A 33 -17.00 6.73 10.90
N ALA A 34 -17.36 6.85 9.62
CA ALA A 34 -16.99 8.01 8.82
C ALA A 34 -17.65 9.28 9.40
N ASN A 35 -16.88 10.37 9.48
CA ASN A 35 -17.38 11.65 9.98
C ASN A 35 -18.22 12.38 8.90
N LYS A 36 -18.93 13.45 9.30
CA LYS A 36 -19.78 14.23 8.39
C LYS A 36 -18.98 14.82 7.22
N SER A 37 -17.76 15.29 7.47
CA SER A 37 -16.88 15.85 6.43
C SER A 37 -16.53 14.83 5.35
N TRP A 38 -16.26 13.57 5.74
CA TRP A 38 -16.00 12.50 4.78
C TRP A 38 -17.20 12.26 3.87
N TRP A 39 -18.42 12.19 4.42
CA TRP A 39 -19.64 12.01 3.61
C TRP A 39 -19.87 13.18 2.65
N ILE A 40 -19.61 14.42 3.07
CA ILE A 40 -19.73 15.60 2.20
C ILE A 40 -18.76 15.48 1.01
N VAL A 41 -17.47 15.23 1.28
CA VAL A 41 -16.44 15.14 0.22
C VAL A 41 -16.69 13.93 -0.67
N PHE A 42 -17.10 12.80 -0.10
CA PHE A 42 -17.45 11.59 -0.85
C PHE A 42 -18.62 11.84 -1.79
N SER A 43 -19.70 12.49 -1.32
CA SER A 43 -20.86 12.83 -2.16
C SER A 43 -20.49 13.78 -3.30
N ILE A 44 -19.67 14.81 -3.05
CA ILE A 44 -19.19 15.73 -4.09
C ILE A 44 -18.37 14.97 -5.15
N SER A 45 -17.45 14.12 -4.70
CA SER A 45 -16.59 13.32 -5.59
C SER A 45 -17.41 12.32 -6.41
N LEU A 46 -18.42 11.71 -5.79
CA LEU A 46 -19.34 10.78 -6.44
C LEU A 46 -20.20 11.47 -7.50
N ILE A 47 -20.71 12.67 -7.23
CA ILE A 47 -21.47 13.45 -8.22
C ILE A 47 -20.59 13.81 -9.42
N ALA A 48 -19.35 14.28 -9.18
CA ALA A 48 -18.39 14.58 -10.24
C ALA A 48 -18.07 13.32 -11.08
N PHE A 49 -17.85 12.18 -10.43
CA PHE A 49 -17.63 10.90 -11.09
C PHE A 49 -18.82 10.48 -11.97
N LEU A 50 -20.04 10.50 -11.43
CA LEU A 50 -21.25 10.11 -12.15
C LEU A 50 -21.52 11.02 -13.35
N TRP A 51 -21.27 12.32 -13.21
CA TRP A 51 -21.35 13.25 -14.34
C TRP A 51 -20.31 12.93 -15.42
N GLY A 52 -19.06 12.64 -15.01
CA GLY A 52 -18.01 12.16 -15.91
C GLY A 52 -18.39 10.88 -16.66
N VAL A 53 -18.95 9.89 -15.97
CA VAL A 53 -19.47 8.65 -16.59
C VAL A 53 -20.55 8.96 -17.62
N GLY A 54 -21.46 9.90 -17.31
CA GLY A 54 -22.45 10.39 -18.26
C GLY A 54 -21.82 10.97 -19.53
N CYS A 55 -20.78 11.81 -19.39
CA CYS A 55 -20.02 12.35 -20.52
C CYS A 55 -19.33 11.25 -21.33
N ILE A 56 -18.70 10.26 -20.68
CA ILE A 56 -18.04 9.13 -21.36
C ILE A 56 -19.05 8.30 -22.18
N ILE A 57 -20.19 7.95 -21.58
CA ILE A 57 -21.24 7.18 -22.28
C ILE A 57 -21.78 7.96 -23.47
N TYR A 58 -21.99 9.27 -23.30
CA TYR A 58 -22.43 10.15 -24.37
C TYR A 58 -21.42 10.19 -25.52
N THR A 59 -20.13 10.35 -25.25
CA THR A 59 -19.09 10.44 -26.30
C THR A 59 -18.88 9.11 -27.01
N ILE A 60 -18.93 7.98 -26.29
CA ILE A 60 -18.81 6.65 -26.92
C ILE A 60 -20.03 6.31 -27.78
N SER A 61 -21.24 6.74 -27.38
CA SER A 61 -22.48 6.46 -28.13
C SER A 61 -22.69 7.37 -29.34
N THR A 62 -22.21 8.62 -29.28
CA THR A 62 -22.42 9.62 -30.35
C THR A 62 -21.20 9.84 -31.24
N GLY A 63 -20.00 9.54 -30.74
CA GLY A 63 -18.73 9.65 -31.47
C GLY A 63 -17.79 10.74 -30.91
N ILE A 64 -16.50 10.57 -31.22
CA ILE A 64 -15.39 11.44 -30.77
C ILE A 64 -15.53 12.88 -31.27
N GLY A 65 -16.27 13.13 -32.35
CA GLY A 65 -16.51 14.49 -32.87
C GLY A 65 -17.26 15.44 -31.92
N THR A 66 -17.76 14.94 -30.78
CA THR A 66 -18.32 15.78 -29.70
C THR A 66 -17.23 16.49 -28.88
N TRP A 67 -16.00 16.00 -28.91
CA TRP A 67 -14.83 16.65 -28.33
C TRP A 67 -14.41 17.86 -29.17
N GLY A 68 -13.68 18.79 -28.56
CA GLY A 68 -13.13 19.97 -29.24
C GLY A 68 -11.97 19.70 -30.19
N LEU A 69 -11.77 18.44 -30.60
CA LEU A 69 -10.70 18.02 -31.50
C LEU A 69 -10.90 18.58 -32.91
N ASN A 70 -9.80 18.70 -33.64
CA ASN A 70 -9.77 19.19 -35.00
C ASN A 70 -9.09 18.16 -35.92
N LYS A 71 -9.30 18.25 -37.23
CA LYS A 71 -8.59 17.42 -38.21
C LYS A 71 -7.06 17.62 -38.16
N THR A 72 -6.59 18.79 -37.74
CA THR A 72 -5.15 19.07 -37.52
C THR A 72 -4.74 18.67 -36.10
N VAL A 73 -5.47 19.15 -35.10
CA VAL A 73 -5.20 18.86 -33.67
C VAL A 73 -6.02 17.65 -33.26
N GLY A 74 -5.52 16.46 -33.61
CA GLY A 74 -6.17 15.18 -33.31
C GLY A 74 -6.04 14.74 -31.85
N TRP A 75 -5.14 15.36 -31.10
CA TRP A 75 -4.87 15.09 -29.69
C TRP A 75 -4.77 16.41 -28.91
N ALA A 76 -5.45 16.47 -27.78
CA ALA A 76 -5.43 17.63 -26.90
C ALA A 76 -5.71 17.19 -25.45
N TRP A 77 -6.91 17.44 -24.91
CA TRP A 77 -7.24 17.19 -23.50
C TRP A 77 -7.18 15.71 -23.12
N ASP A 78 -7.56 14.82 -24.04
CA ASP A 78 -7.51 13.37 -23.88
C ASP A 78 -6.10 12.89 -23.49
N ILE A 79 -5.12 13.07 -24.36
CA ILE A 79 -3.75 12.61 -24.12
C ILE A 79 -3.04 13.52 -23.10
N THR A 80 -3.41 14.80 -22.99
CA THR A 80 -2.88 15.70 -21.94
C THR A 80 -3.19 15.13 -20.56
N ASN A 81 -4.44 14.74 -20.33
CA ASN A 81 -4.89 14.20 -19.06
C ASN A 81 -4.31 12.80 -18.81
N PHE A 82 -4.20 11.99 -19.86
CA PHE A 82 -3.51 10.70 -19.80
C PHE A 82 -2.08 10.84 -19.24
N VAL A 83 -1.22 11.62 -19.90
CA VAL A 83 0.18 11.79 -19.49
C VAL A 83 0.28 12.47 -18.11
N TRP A 84 -0.66 13.37 -17.78
CA TRP A 84 -0.72 14.00 -16.46
C TRP A 84 -1.04 13.00 -15.34
N TRP A 85 -2.03 12.12 -15.54
CA TRP A 85 -2.38 11.07 -14.58
C TRP A 85 -1.27 10.01 -14.43
N VAL A 86 -0.64 9.58 -15.54
CA VAL A 86 0.54 8.70 -15.48
C VAL A 86 1.65 9.38 -14.68
N GLY A 87 1.93 10.66 -14.97
CA GLY A 87 2.92 11.45 -14.26
C GLY A 87 2.69 11.51 -12.75
N ILE A 88 1.46 11.80 -12.32
CA ILE A 88 1.07 11.75 -10.89
C ILE A 88 1.33 10.38 -10.28
N GLY A 89 1.00 9.32 -11.04
CA GLY A 89 1.16 7.94 -10.61
C GLY A 89 2.61 7.54 -10.32
N HIS A 90 3.62 8.23 -10.84
CA HIS A 90 5.02 7.85 -10.63
C HIS A 90 5.61 8.24 -9.27
N ALA A 91 5.05 9.24 -8.58
CA ALA A 91 5.61 9.63 -7.28
C ALA A 91 5.44 8.55 -6.22
N GLY A 92 4.33 7.80 -6.23
CA GLY A 92 4.09 6.79 -5.21
C GLY A 92 5.09 5.63 -5.24
N THR A 93 5.35 5.10 -6.44
CA THR A 93 6.36 4.05 -6.67
C THR A 93 7.79 4.55 -6.48
N LEU A 94 8.08 5.82 -6.79
CA LEU A 94 9.39 6.40 -6.45
C LEU A 94 9.57 6.46 -4.92
N ILE A 95 8.55 6.92 -4.19
CA ILE A 95 8.58 6.96 -2.73
C ILE A 95 8.78 5.55 -2.14
N SER A 96 8.05 4.55 -2.63
CA SER A 96 8.12 3.22 -2.03
C SER A 96 9.33 2.38 -2.50
N ALA A 97 9.81 2.56 -3.73
CA ALA A 97 10.95 1.82 -4.28
C ALA A 97 12.28 2.58 -4.18
N VAL A 98 12.39 3.77 -4.76
CA VAL A 98 13.68 4.50 -4.84
C VAL A 98 14.17 4.92 -3.46
N LEU A 99 13.28 5.46 -2.60
CA LEU A 99 13.67 5.81 -1.23
C LEU A 99 13.99 4.58 -0.38
N LEU A 100 13.43 3.40 -0.71
CA LEU A 100 13.78 2.14 -0.07
C LEU A 100 15.21 1.72 -0.45
N LEU A 101 15.58 1.82 -1.73
CA LEU A 101 16.95 1.59 -2.21
C LEU A 101 17.96 2.52 -1.53
N PHE A 102 17.61 3.80 -1.36
CA PHE A 102 18.43 4.77 -0.60
C PHE A 102 18.30 4.65 0.92
N ARG A 103 17.58 3.63 1.42
CA ARG A 103 17.36 3.35 2.86
C ARG A 103 16.87 4.57 3.65
N GLN A 104 16.07 5.42 3.02
CA GLN A 104 15.54 6.62 3.64
C GLN A 104 14.40 6.24 4.60
N LYS A 105 14.57 6.49 5.89
CA LYS A 105 13.62 6.08 6.94
C LYS A 105 12.34 6.91 7.00
N TRP A 106 12.35 8.13 6.47
CA TRP A 106 11.18 9.03 6.51
C TRP A 106 10.03 8.57 5.60
N ARG A 107 10.31 7.74 4.59
CA ARG A 107 9.27 7.22 3.69
C ARG A 107 8.23 6.34 4.41
N MET A 108 8.58 5.71 5.53
CA MET A 108 7.74 4.70 6.20
C MET A 108 6.36 5.23 6.65
N ALA A 109 6.23 6.54 6.88
CA ALA A 109 4.96 7.17 7.23
C ALA A 109 4.09 7.52 6.01
N ILE A 110 4.65 7.42 4.80
CA ILE A 110 4.04 7.90 3.55
C ILE A 110 3.79 6.77 2.56
N ASN A 111 4.69 5.79 2.47
CA ASN A 111 4.72 4.70 1.47
C ASN A 111 3.33 4.21 1.07
N ARG A 112 2.54 3.80 2.06
CA ARG A 112 1.25 3.15 1.85
C ARG A 112 0.22 4.04 1.16
N SER A 113 0.15 5.31 1.56
CA SER A 113 -0.69 6.31 0.91
C SER A 113 -0.19 6.73 -0.48
N ALA A 114 1.13 6.73 -0.66
CA ALA A 114 1.77 7.02 -1.94
C ALA A 114 1.49 5.91 -2.96
N GLU A 115 1.62 4.65 -2.57
CA GLU A 115 1.30 3.50 -3.43
C GLU A 115 -0.18 3.45 -3.83
N ALA A 116 -1.09 3.76 -2.91
CA ALA A 116 -2.51 3.85 -3.21
C ALA A 116 -2.80 4.96 -4.24
N MET A 117 -2.12 6.10 -4.13
CA MET A 117 -2.20 7.17 -5.14
C MET A 117 -1.75 6.68 -6.51
N THR A 118 -0.63 5.96 -6.60
CA THR A 118 -0.17 5.39 -7.87
C THR A 118 -1.24 4.56 -8.52
N ILE A 119 -1.80 3.59 -7.80
CA ILE A 119 -2.77 2.64 -8.35
C ILE A 119 -4.02 3.39 -8.84
N PHE A 120 -4.55 4.31 -8.03
CA PHE A 120 -5.76 5.04 -8.42
C PHE A 120 -5.52 6.02 -9.57
N ALA A 121 -4.35 6.67 -9.62
CA ALA A 121 -3.96 7.55 -10.73
C ALA A 121 -3.75 6.77 -12.04
N VAL A 122 -3.11 5.61 -11.99
CA VAL A 122 -2.91 4.74 -13.16
C VAL A 122 -4.24 4.18 -13.68
N ILE A 123 -5.19 3.87 -12.79
CA ILE A 123 -6.56 3.52 -13.19
C ILE A 123 -7.21 4.67 -13.96
N GLN A 124 -7.04 5.93 -13.51
CA GLN A 124 -7.55 7.10 -14.24
C GLN A 124 -6.88 7.24 -15.60
N ALA A 125 -5.55 7.11 -15.65
CA ALA A 125 -4.79 7.16 -16.89
C ALA A 125 -5.27 6.10 -17.89
N GLY A 126 -5.43 4.85 -17.44
CA GLY A 126 -5.85 3.72 -18.30
C GLY A 126 -7.23 3.87 -18.94
N LEU A 127 -8.07 4.82 -18.48
CA LEU A 127 -9.33 5.13 -19.13
C LEU A 127 -9.13 5.85 -20.48
N PHE A 128 -8.16 6.76 -20.58
CA PHE A 128 -7.98 7.62 -21.75
C PHE A 128 -7.60 6.85 -23.02
N PRO A 129 -6.65 5.88 -22.99
CA PRO A 129 -6.33 5.06 -24.16
C PRO A 129 -7.53 4.30 -24.73
N ILE A 130 -8.57 4.03 -23.93
CA ILE A 130 -9.80 3.39 -24.39
C ILE A 130 -10.82 4.43 -24.86
N ILE A 131 -11.09 5.45 -24.06
CA ILE A 131 -12.16 6.42 -24.34
C ILE A 131 -11.86 7.27 -25.58
N HIS A 132 -10.58 7.58 -25.86
CA HIS A 132 -10.20 8.37 -27.02
C HIS A 132 -10.24 7.60 -28.36
N MET A 133 -10.50 6.28 -28.32
CA MET A 133 -10.60 5.49 -29.54
C MET A 133 -11.89 5.81 -30.30
N GLY A 134 -11.80 5.90 -31.63
CA GLY A 134 -13.02 5.97 -32.46
C GLY A 134 -13.87 4.69 -32.42
N ARG A 135 -13.26 3.53 -32.14
CA ARG A 135 -13.94 2.23 -32.04
C ARG A 135 -13.41 1.43 -30.82
N PRO A 136 -13.81 1.79 -29.59
CA PRO A 136 -13.26 1.18 -28.38
C PRO A 136 -13.57 -0.31 -28.23
N TRP A 137 -14.66 -0.81 -28.82
CA TRP A 137 -15.02 -2.24 -28.77
C TRP A 137 -14.04 -3.16 -29.52
N LEU A 138 -13.15 -2.61 -30.34
CA LEU A 138 -12.09 -3.36 -31.05
C LEU A 138 -10.72 -3.24 -30.36
N ALA A 139 -10.64 -2.66 -29.16
CA ALA A 139 -9.38 -2.45 -28.44
C ALA A 139 -8.57 -3.74 -28.25
N TYR A 140 -9.22 -4.91 -28.17
CA TYR A 140 -8.55 -6.19 -28.01
C TYR A 140 -7.62 -6.57 -29.18
N TRP A 141 -7.79 -5.98 -30.38
CA TRP A 141 -6.87 -6.20 -31.51
C TRP A 141 -5.47 -5.63 -31.28
N VAL A 142 -5.30 -4.74 -30.31
CA VAL A 142 -3.98 -4.21 -29.93
C VAL A 142 -3.13 -5.29 -29.26
N LEU A 143 -3.76 -6.32 -28.68
CA LEU A 143 -3.05 -7.41 -28.03
C LEU A 143 -2.58 -8.45 -29.06
N PRO A 144 -1.34 -8.96 -28.95
CA PRO A 144 -0.82 -10.00 -29.84
C PRO A 144 -1.44 -11.35 -29.46
N ILE A 145 -2.68 -11.58 -29.88
CA ILE A 145 -3.43 -12.81 -29.62
C ILE A 145 -3.56 -13.61 -30.94
N PRO A 146 -3.19 -14.90 -30.95
CA PRO A 146 -3.46 -15.78 -32.08
C PRO A 146 -4.94 -15.73 -32.48
N ASN A 147 -5.21 -15.57 -33.77
CA ASN A 147 -6.57 -15.33 -34.25
C ASN A 147 -6.86 -16.05 -35.58
N GLN A 148 -8.14 -16.06 -35.93
CA GLN A 148 -8.69 -16.76 -37.11
C GLN A 148 -8.43 -16.02 -38.44
N PHE A 149 -7.78 -14.85 -38.42
CA PHE A 149 -7.54 -14.01 -39.61
C PHE A 149 -6.23 -14.35 -40.32
N GLY A 150 -5.83 -15.63 -40.33
CA GLY A 150 -4.57 -16.06 -40.92
C GLY A 150 -3.34 -15.60 -40.12
N SER A 151 -3.40 -15.68 -38.78
CA SER A 151 -2.34 -15.20 -37.87
C SER A 151 -1.98 -13.73 -38.11
N LEU A 152 -3.00 -12.85 -38.18
CA LEU A 152 -2.77 -11.42 -38.24
C LEU A 152 -2.18 -10.94 -36.91
N TRP A 153 -1.07 -10.20 -36.95
CA TRP A 153 -0.42 -9.65 -35.75
C TRP A 153 -0.34 -8.13 -35.78
N VAL A 154 -0.02 -7.55 -34.63
CA VAL A 154 0.31 -6.12 -34.50
C VAL A 154 1.76 -5.85 -34.88
N ASN A 155 2.08 -4.60 -35.27
CA ASN A 155 3.46 -4.16 -35.37
C ASN A 155 4.01 -3.83 -33.98
N PHE A 156 5.30 -4.06 -33.74
CA PHE A 156 5.97 -3.74 -32.47
C PHE A 156 6.85 -2.48 -32.55
N ASN A 157 6.59 -1.61 -33.52
CA ASN A 157 7.37 -0.39 -33.75
C ASN A 157 6.66 0.87 -33.21
N SER A 158 5.33 0.80 -33.03
CA SER A 158 4.55 1.94 -32.54
C SER A 158 4.73 2.13 -31.02
N PRO A 159 5.10 3.32 -30.55
CA PRO A 159 5.22 3.60 -29.12
C PRO A 159 3.87 3.50 -28.39
N LEU A 160 2.75 3.72 -29.08
CA LEU A 160 1.40 3.48 -28.53
C LEU A 160 1.17 2.02 -28.11
N LEU A 161 1.75 1.05 -28.82
CA LEU A 161 1.68 -0.36 -28.39
C LEU A 161 2.58 -0.59 -27.16
N TRP A 162 3.76 0.04 -27.14
CA TRP A 162 4.65 -0.04 -25.98
C TRP A 162 3.98 0.53 -24.74
N ASP A 163 3.18 1.59 -24.88
CA ASP A 163 2.40 2.18 -23.80
C ASP A 163 1.39 1.19 -23.18
N VAL A 164 0.70 0.39 -24.01
CA VAL A 164 -0.18 -0.69 -23.52
C VAL A 164 0.60 -1.67 -22.63
N PHE A 165 1.80 -2.09 -23.04
CA PHE A 165 2.64 -2.96 -22.22
C PHE A 165 3.18 -2.24 -20.98
N ALA A 166 3.62 -0.99 -21.12
CA ALA A 166 4.18 -0.18 -20.04
C ALA A 166 3.14 0.01 -18.92
N ILE A 167 1.94 0.48 -19.24
CA ILE A 167 0.90 0.77 -18.24
C ILE A 167 0.32 -0.52 -17.64
N SER A 168 0.07 -1.55 -18.45
CA SER A 168 -0.46 -2.81 -17.92
C SER A 168 0.52 -3.50 -16.97
N THR A 169 1.81 -3.53 -17.32
CA THR A 169 2.86 -4.07 -16.44
C THR A 169 3.08 -3.18 -15.23
N TYR A 170 3.06 -1.86 -15.41
CA TYR A 170 3.19 -0.90 -14.31
C TYR A 170 2.09 -1.04 -13.27
N LEU A 171 0.84 -1.11 -13.70
CA LEU A 171 -0.31 -1.32 -12.81
C LEU A 171 -0.21 -2.67 -12.09
N SER A 172 0.10 -3.74 -12.83
CA SER A 172 0.21 -5.09 -12.27
C SER A 172 1.32 -5.19 -11.21
N VAL A 173 2.53 -4.73 -11.52
CA VAL A 173 3.67 -4.75 -10.59
C VAL A 173 3.39 -3.86 -9.38
N SER A 174 2.83 -2.66 -9.59
CA SER A 174 2.50 -1.75 -8.49
C SER A 174 1.44 -2.35 -7.55
N LEU A 175 0.43 -3.02 -8.10
CA LEU A 175 -0.62 -3.68 -7.32
C LEU A 175 -0.04 -4.84 -6.50
N VAL A 176 0.79 -5.70 -7.11
CA VAL A 176 1.43 -6.82 -6.40
C VAL A 176 2.37 -6.30 -5.31
N PHE A 177 3.15 -5.26 -5.60
CA PHE A 177 4.09 -4.67 -4.64
C PHE A 177 3.36 -4.08 -3.42
N TRP A 178 2.37 -3.24 -3.66
CA TRP A 178 1.52 -2.64 -2.62
C TRP A 178 0.75 -3.68 -1.81
N TRP A 179 0.14 -4.66 -2.48
CA TRP A 179 -0.62 -5.73 -1.84
C TRP A 179 0.25 -6.61 -0.96
N THR A 180 1.46 -6.96 -1.43
CA THR A 180 2.43 -7.69 -0.61
C THR A 180 2.73 -6.92 0.67
N GLY A 181 2.99 -5.61 0.57
CA GLY A 181 3.23 -4.75 1.73
C GLY A 181 2.06 -4.68 2.72
N LEU A 182 0.81 -4.90 2.27
CA LEU A 182 -0.40 -4.86 3.09
C LEU A 182 -0.61 -6.11 3.95
N LEU A 183 0.01 -7.24 3.62
CA LEU A 183 -0.17 -8.52 4.33
C LEU A 183 -0.01 -8.41 5.85
N PRO A 184 1.11 -7.87 6.40
CA PRO A 184 1.25 -7.72 7.85
C PRO A 184 0.25 -6.74 8.44
N ASP A 185 -0.13 -5.69 7.71
CA ASP A 185 -1.06 -4.68 8.23
C ASP A 185 -2.50 -5.22 8.31
N PHE A 186 -2.93 -6.01 7.33
CA PHE A 186 -4.22 -6.70 7.39
C PHE A 186 -4.26 -7.73 8.51
N ALA A 187 -3.16 -8.43 8.78
CA ALA A 187 -3.09 -9.34 9.93
C ALA A 187 -3.32 -8.61 11.26
N MET A 188 -2.73 -7.41 11.41
CA MET A 188 -2.93 -6.58 12.62
C MET A 188 -4.38 -6.09 12.77
N ILE A 189 -5.06 -5.77 11.66
CA ILE A 189 -6.49 -5.41 11.69
C ILE A 189 -7.37 -6.62 11.98
N ARG A 190 -7.09 -7.78 11.36
CA ARG A 190 -7.79 -9.05 11.60
C ARG A 190 -7.82 -9.44 13.08
N ASP A 191 -6.67 -9.30 13.75
CA ASP A 191 -6.51 -9.70 15.14
C ASP A 191 -7.16 -8.71 16.13
N ARG A 192 -7.52 -7.51 15.64
CA ARG A 192 -8.26 -6.47 16.39
C ARG A 192 -9.77 -6.48 16.11
N ALA A 193 -10.18 -6.86 14.90
CA ALA A 193 -11.54 -6.74 14.42
C ALA A 193 -12.55 -7.43 15.36
N ILE A 194 -13.48 -6.63 15.90
CA ILE A 194 -14.51 -7.09 16.84
C ILE A 194 -15.67 -7.82 16.17
N THR A 195 -16.04 -7.44 14.94
CA THR A 195 -17.18 -8.04 14.25
C THR A 195 -16.74 -9.29 13.46
N PRO A 196 -17.54 -10.37 13.47
CA PRO A 196 -17.17 -11.61 12.79
C PRO A 196 -17.04 -11.42 11.28
N PHE A 197 -17.84 -10.52 10.70
CA PHE A 197 -17.76 -10.17 9.28
C PHE A 197 -16.43 -9.51 8.90
N ASN A 198 -16.04 -8.44 9.61
CA ASN A 198 -14.78 -7.75 9.34
C ASN A 198 -13.59 -8.67 9.58
N LYS A 199 -13.63 -9.46 10.67
CA LYS A 199 -12.58 -10.44 10.97
C LYS A 199 -12.42 -11.45 9.83
N LYS A 200 -13.51 -11.96 9.26
CA LYS A 200 -13.47 -12.88 8.11
C LYS A 200 -12.89 -12.23 6.86
N ILE A 201 -13.26 -10.99 6.56
CA ILE A 201 -12.70 -10.23 5.42
C ILE A 201 -11.19 -10.06 5.59
N TYR A 202 -10.73 -9.46 6.70
CA TYR A 202 -9.30 -9.23 6.90
C TYR A 202 -8.50 -10.52 7.06
N ALA A 203 -9.12 -11.61 7.55
CA ALA A 203 -8.51 -12.93 7.53
C ALA A 203 -8.22 -13.41 6.10
N LEU A 204 -9.18 -13.26 5.18
CA LEU A 204 -9.01 -13.58 3.77
C LEU A 204 -7.93 -12.69 3.12
N LEU A 205 -8.00 -11.37 3.35
CA LEU A 205 -7.04 -10.41 2.75
C LEU A 205 -5.60 -10.61 3.26
N SER A 206 -5.43 -11.08 4.50
CA SER A 206 -4.10 -11.29 5.10
C SER A 206 -3.38 -12.57 4.65
N PHE A 207 -4.02 -13.45 3.86
CA PHE A 207 -3.48 -14.76 3.44
C PHE A 207 -2.93 -15.63 4.58
N GLY A 208 -3.50 -15.51 5.79
CA GLY A 208 -3.04 -16.27 6.95
C GLY A 208 -1.67 -15.83 7.48
N TRP A 209 -1.25 -14.58 7.23
CA TRP A 209 0.01 -14.06 7.74
C TRP A 209 0.09 -14.17 9.28
N SER A 210 1.07 -14.95 9.75
CA SER A 210 1.35 -15.20 11.18
C SER A 210 2.56 -14.42 11.71
N GLY A 211 3.39 -13.85 10.83
CA GLY A 211 4.54 -13.01 11.21
C GLY A 211 5.73 -13.77 11.81
N ARG A 212 6.04 -14.98 11.34
CA ARG A 212 7.19 -15.76 11.83
C ARG A 212 8.49 -15.22 11.24
N ALA A 213 9.63 -15.54 11.87
CA ALA A 213 10.95 -15.10 11.41
C ALA A 213 11.24 -15.48 9.94
N LYS A 214 10.87 -16.70 9.52
CA LYS A 214 11.03 -17.16 8.12
C LYS A 214 10.19 -16.35 7.13
N ASP A 215 8.99 -15.92 7.55
CA ASP A 215 8.08 -15.14 6.72
C ASP A 215 8.66 -13.72 6.52
N TRP A 216 9.15 -13.10 7.60
CA TRP A 216 9.80 -11.79 7.56
C TRP A 216 11.08 -11.77 6.73
N GLN A 217 11.94 -12.78 6.88
CA GLN A 217 13.17 -12.89 6.08
C GLN A 217 12.88 -12.89 4.58
N ARG A 218 11.86 -13.65 4.15
CA ARG A 218 11.45 -13.71 2.73
C ARG A 218 10.75 -12.43 2.28
N PHE A 219 9.93 -11.85 3.14
CA PHE A 219 9.21 -10.62 2.85
C PHE A 219 10.15 -9.44 2.58
N GLU A 220 11.20 -9.29 3.39
CA GLU A 220 12.22 -8.25 3.18
C GLU A 220 12.96 -8.42 1.85
N GLU A 221 13.37 -9.66 1.53
CA GLU A 221 14.04 -9.98 0.27
C GLU A 221 13.15 -9.68 -0.95
N VAL A 222 11.90 -10.15 -0.93
CA VAL A 222 10.93 -9.87 -2.00
C VAL A 222 10.68 -8.38 -2.15
N SER A 223 10.56 -7.64 -1.04
CA SER A 223 10.34 -6.20 -1.07
C SER A 223 11.53 -5.45 -1.69
N LEU A 224 12.77 -5.89 -1.40
CA LEU A 224 13.99 -5.34 -2.00
C LEU A 224 14.07 -5.64 -3.50
N VAL A 225 13.77 -6.88 -3.91
CA VAL A 225 13.77 -7.28 -5.32
C VAL A 225 12.72 -6.49 -6.10
N LEU A 226 11.49 -6.40 -5.58
CA LEU A 226 10.43 -5.62 -6.22
C LEU A 226 10.76 -4.14 -6.29
N ALA A 227 11.38 -3.55 -5.27
CA ALA A 227 11.85 -2.16 -5.33
C ALA A 227 12.95 -1.97 -6.39
N GLY A 228 13.86 -2.94 -6.51
CA GLY A 228 14.90 -2.98 -7.54
C GLY A 228 14.34 -3.09 -8.96
N LEU A 229 13.25 -3.86 -9.16
CA LEU A 229 12.57 -4.00 -10.45
C LEU A 229 11.64 -2.83 -10.78
N ALA A 230 10.94 -2.29 -9.77
CA ALA A 230 10.02 -1.17 -9.93
C ALA A 230 10.73 0.13 -10.31
N THR A 231 11.97 0.33 -9.85
CA THR A 231 12.73 1.56 -10.14
C THR A 231 13.02 1.74 -11.65
N PRO A 232 13.62 0.77 -12.36
CA PRO A 232 13.75 0.82 -13.82
C PRO A 232 12.39 0.91 -14.53
N LEU A 233 11.37 0.21 -14.01
CA LEU A 233 10.02 0.24 -14.58
C LEU A 233 9.42 1.65 -14.55
N VAL A 234 9.56 2.37 -13.43
CA VAL A 234 9.08 3.76 -13.31
C VAL A 234 9.77 4.67 -14.33
N LEU A 235 11.08 4.52 -14.49
CA LEU A 235 11.85 5.31 -15.45
C LEU A 235 11.47 4.96 -16.90
N SER A 236 11.28 3.68 -17.21
CA SER A 236 10.97 3.22 -18.57
C SER A 236 9.53 3.53 -18.98
N VAL A 237 8.55 3.40 -18.09
CA VAL A 237 7.13 3.65 -18.40
C VAL A 237 6.93 5.10 -18.84
N HIS A 238 7.41 6.07 -18.06
CA HIS A 238 7.24 7.48 -18.43
C HIS A 238 8.13 7.90 -19.60
N THR A 239 9.25 7.19 -19.82
CA THR A 239 10.07 7.32 -21.04
C THR A 239 9.30 6.81 -22.27
N ILE A 240 8.60 5.68 -22.19
CA ILE A 240 7.78 5.15 -23.28
C ILE A 240 6.66 6.13 -23.63
N VAL A 241 5.96 6.67 -22.62
CA VAL A 241 4.95 7.72 -22.85
C VAL A 241 5.57 8.97 -23.49
N SER A 242 6.81 9.31 -23.16
CA SER A 242 7.50 10.42 -23.82
C SER A 242 7.87 10.13 -25.29
N PHE A 243 8.09 8.85 -25.64
CA PHE A 243 8.41 8.44 -27.01
C PHE A 243 7.25 8.64 -27.97
N ASP A 244 6.00 8.66 -27.50
CA ASP A 244 4.84 9.03 -28.32
C ASP A 244 4.99 10.40 -28.97
N PHE A 245 5.74 11.31 -28.34
CA PHE A 245 6.05 12.64 -28.86
C PHE A 245 7.45 12.68 -29.46
N ALA A 246 8.47 12.25 -28.71
CA ALA A 246 9.88 12.39 -29.08
C ALA A 246 10.26 11.69 -30.40
N THR A 247 9.60 10.57 -30.71
CA THR A 247 9.86 9.80 -31.94
C THR A 247 9.07 10.30 -33.15
N SER A 248 8.23 11.31 -32.97
CA SER A 248 7.54 12.00 -34.06
C SER A 248 8.52 12.84 -34.88
N VAL A 249 8.07 13.30 -36.03
CA VAL A 249 8.78 14.25 -36.91
C VAL A 249 8.30 15.68 -36.75
N ILE A 250 7.38 15.95 -35.82
CA ILE A 250 6.77 17.27 -35.63
C ILE A 250 7.76 18.21 -34.92
N PRO A 251 7.96 19.44 -35.43
CA PRO A 251 8.86 20.38 -34.79
C PRO A 251 8.33 20.78 -33.41
N GLY A 252 9.22 20.86 -32.43
CA GLY A 252 8.86 21.03 -31.02
C GLY A 252 8.42 19.75 -30.29
N TRP A 253 8.26 18.61 -30.99
CA TRP A 253 8.15 17.27 -30.40
C TRP A 253 9.40 16.42 -30.63
N HIS A 254 10.00 16.51 -31.82
CA HIS A 254 11.19 15.74 -32.15
C HIS A 254 12.41 16.24 -31.36
N THR A 255 12.66 15.63 -30.21
CA THR A 255 13.80 15.98 -29.35
C THR A 255 14.24 14.80 -28.49
N THR A 256 15.53 14.77 -28.16
CA THR A 256 16.15 13.69 -27.38
C THR A 256 16.10 13.93 -25.87
N ILE A 257 15.74 15.14 -25.42
CA ILE A 257 15.70 15.48 -23.99
C ILE A 257 14.40 15.05 -23.31
N PHE A 258 13.35 14.75 -24.08
CA PHE A 258 12.01 14.42 -23.56
C PHE A 258 11.99 13.25 -22.57
N PRO A 259 12.66 12.11 -22.79
CA PRO A 259 12.61 11.00 -21.83
C PRO A 259 13.02 11.37 -20.39
N PRO A 260 14.23 11.90 -20.13
CA PRO A 260 14.59 12.29 -18.77
C PRO A 260 13.80 13.50 -18.26
N TYR A 261 13.43 14.44 -19.15
CA TYR A 261 12.65 15.62 -18.80
C TYR A 261 11.24 15.26 -18.32
N PHE A 262 10.53 14.41 -19.06
CA PHE A 262 9.18 13.97 -18.71
C PHE A 262 9.20 13.22 -17.38
N VAL A 263 10.20 12.37 -17.14
CA VAL A 263 10.39 11.68 -15.86
C VAL A 263 10.59 12.69 -14.72
N ALA A 264 11.46 13.69 -14.89
CA ALA A 264 11.65 14.74 -13.88
C ALA A 264 10.35 15.49 -13.59
N GLY A 265 9.58 15.80 -14.63
CA GLY A 265 8.24 16.40 -14.53
C GLY A 265 7.24 15.51 -13.79
N ALA A 266 7.26 14.19 -14.02
CA ALA A 266 6.41 13.23 -13.31
C ALA A 266 6.73 13.18 -11.82
N VAL A 267 8.01 13.21 -11.45
CA VAL A 267 8.40 13.29 -10.03
C VAL A 267 7.96 14.63 -9.43
N PHE A 268 8.12 15.72 -10.16
CA PHE A 268 7.71 17.06 -9.71
C PHE A 268 6.20 17.17 -9.46
N SER A 269 5.35 16.79 -10.42
CA SER A 269 3.89 16.80 -10.25
C SER A 269 3.40 15.78 -9.23
N GLY A 270 3.94 14.56 -9.28
CA GLY A 270 3.50 13.50 -8.38
C GLY A 270 3.80 13.83 -6.92
N PHE A 271 4.99 14.35 -6.57
CA PHE A 271 5.28 14.76 -5.19
C PHE A 271 4.41 15.94 -4.76
N ALA A 272 4.07 16.86 -5.67
CA ALA A 272 3.11 17.92 -5.37
C ALA A 272 1.74 17.33 -5.02
N MET A 273 1.24 16.35 -5.77
CA MET A 273 -0.01 15.65 -5.47
C MET A 273 0.05 14.83 -4.15
N VAL A 274 1.18 14.17 -3.86
CA VAL A 274 1.40 13.51 -2.56
C VAL A 274 1.30 14.50 -1.42
N ASN A 275 1.90 15.68 -1.58
CA ASN A 275 1.87 16.70 -0.55
C ASN A 275 0.45 17.24 -0.30
N THR A 276 -0.35 17.51 -1.33
CA THR A 276 -1.75 17.96 -1.14
C THR A 276 -2.57 16.93 -0.36
N LEU A 277 -2.47 15.65 -0.74
CA LEU A 277 -3.23 14.58 -0.11
C LEU A 277 -2.79 14.30 1.32
N LEU A 278 -1.48 14.29 1.60
CA LEU A 278 -0.96 14.08 2.95
C LEU A 278 -1.32 15.23 3.89
N ILE A 279 -1.33 16.48 3.42
CA ILE A 279 -1.71 17.65 4.24
C ILE A 279 -3.18 17.61 4.64
N ILE A 280 -4.06 17.13 3.75
CA ILE A 280 -5.47 16.92 4.09
C ILE A 280 -5.61 15.70 5.01
N MET A 281 -5.00 14.58 4.64
CA MET A 281 -5.12 13.32 5.36
C MET A 281 -4.61 13.43 6.81
N ARG A 282 -3.48 14.10 7.06
CA ARG A 282 -2.94 14.30 8.42
C ARG A 282 -3.96 14.96 9.36
N LYS A 283 -4.77 15.88 8.85
CA LYS A 283 -5.80 16.59 9.63
C LYS A 283 -7.08 15.76 9.77
N VAL A 284 -7.55 15.16 8.67
CA VAL A 284 -8.82 14.42 8.67
C VAL A 284 -8.73 13.12 9.48
N SER A 285 -7.58 12.44 9.44
CA SER A 285 -7.36 11.17 10.14
C SER A 285 -6.64 11.30 11.49
N ASN A 286 -6.32 12.54 11.92
CA ASN A 286 -5.57 12.82 13.15
C ASN A 286 -4.18 12.14 13.24
N LEU A 287 -3.53 11.89 12.10
CA LEU A 287 -2.21 11.23 12.01
C LEU A 287 -1.03 12.23 12.02
N GLU A 288 -1.20 13.38 12.65
CA GLU A 288 -0.21 14.48 12.68
C GLU A 288 1.11 14.09 13.37
N ASN A 289 1.08 13.13 14.29
CA ASN A 289 2.26 12.62 14.99
C ASN A 289 3.13 11.67 14.15
N TYR A 290 2.59 11.18 13.03
CA TYR A 290 3.30 10.32 12.08
C TYR A 290 3.71 11.14 10.85
N ILE A 291 2.80 11.93 10.31
CA ILE A 291 3.04 12.85 9.18
C ILE A 291 3.45 14.22 9.74
N THR A 292 4.70 14.27 10.19
CA THR A 292 5.30 15.45 10.82
C THR A 292 5.72 16.52 9.79
N LEU A 293 6.02 17.73 10.27
CA LEU A 293 6.55 18.82 9.43
C LEU A 293 7.84 18.44 8.69
N LEU A 294 8.63 17.52 9.24
CA LEU A 294 9.86 17.06 8.60
C LEU A 294 9.57 16.31 7.29
N HIS A 295 8.50 15.51 7.26
CA HIS A 295 8.07 14.82 6.05
C HIS A 295 7.69 15.81 4.95
N ILE A 296 6.93 16.85 5.31
CA ILE A 296 6.52 17.92 4.40
C ILE A 296 7.73 18.72 3.90
N GLU A 297 8.67 19.07 4.79
CA GLU A 297 9.91 19.76 4.40
C GLU A 297 10.73 18.92 3.41
N LEU A 298 10.91 17.63 3.66
CA LEU A 298 11.68 16.73 2.78
C LEU A 298 11.01 16.56 1.41
N MET A 299 9.69 16.43 1.35
CA MET A 299 8.97 16.40 0.07
C MET A 299 9.15 17.71 -0.69
N ASN A 300 9.06 18.86 -0.02
CA ASN A 300 9.28 20.16 -0.65
C ASN A 300 10.71 20.32 -1.18
N ILE A 301 11.71 19.71 -0.53
CA ILE A 301 13.10 19.68 -1.05
C ILE A 301 13.17 18.86 -2.35
N VAL A 302 12.51 17.70 -2.42
CA VAL A 302 12.46 16.90 -3.65
C VAL A 302 11.79 17.69 -4.78
N ILE A 303 10.64 18.33 -4.51
CA ILE A 303 9.93 19.20 -5.46
C ILE A 303 10.82 20.35 -5.95
N MET A 304 11.58 20.97 -5.06
CA MET A 304 12.52 22.04 -5.41
C MET A 304 13.61 21.55 -6.36
N ILE A 305 14.20 20.39 -6.06
CA ILE A 305 15.27 19.81 -6.88
C ILE A 305 14.73 19.45 -8.27
N THR A 306 13.62 18.72 -8.35
CA THR A 306 13.08 18.30 -9.65
C THR A 306 12.53 19.46 -10.46
N GLY A 307 11.91 20.45 -9.81
CA GLY A 307 11.51 21.71 -10.47
C GLY A 307 12.70 22.46 -11.06
N SER A 308 13.87 22.44 -10.41
CA SER A 308 15.09 23.02 -10.99
C SER A 308 15.62 22.24 -12.19
N ILE A 309 15.54 20.90 -12.18
CA ILE A 309 15.90 20.04 -13.32
C ILE A 309 14.99 20.32 -14.52
N VAL A 310 13.68 20.45 -14.29
CA VAL A 310 12.70 20.86 -15.30
C VAL A 310 13.02 22.24 -15.87
N GLY A 311 13.37 23.21 -15.00
CA GLY A 311 13.82 24.54 -15.42
C GLY A 311 15.06 24.50 -16.32
N VAL A 312 16.04 23.63 -16.02
CA VAL A 312 17.22 23.41 -16.86
C VAL A 312 16.84 22.80 -18.23
N ALA A 313 15.85 21.91 -18.27
CA ALA A 313 15.37 21.36 -19.54
C ALA A 313 14.72 22.46 -20.42
N TYR A 314 13.89 23.35 -19.84
CA TYR A 314 13.29 24.45 -20.60
C TYR A 314 14.31 25.39 -21.24
N ILE A 315 15.34 25.79 -20.48
CA ILE A 315 16.40 26.65 -21.04
C ILE A 315 17.21 25.91 -22.11
N THR A 316 17.38 24.60 -21.96
CA THR A 316 18.09 23.77 -22.95
C THR A 316 17.31 23.70 -24.26
N GLU A 317 15.99 23.51 -24.20
CA GLU A 317 15.12 23.54 -25.38
C GLU A 317 15.16 24.90 -26.09
N LEU A 318 15.04 26.00 -25.32
CA LEU A 318 15.14 27.35 -25.88
C LEU A 318 16.51 27.61 -26.52
N PHE A 319 17.58 27.16 -25.88
CA PHE A 319 18.94 27.29 -26.41
C PHE A 319 19.12 26.49 -27.70
N VAL A 320 18.69 25.22 -27.73
CA VAL A 320 18.82 24.35 -28.90
C VAL A 320 17.94 24.86 -30.05
N ALA A 321 16.73 25.36 -29.77
CA ALA A 321 15.87 25.97 -30.79
C ALA A 321 16.55 27.18 -31.44
N TRP A 322 17.14 28.06 -30.64
CA TRP A 322 17.92 29.19 -31.15
C TRP A 322 19.17 28.73 -31.94
N TYR A 323 19.89 27.72 -31.45
CA TYR A 323 21.15 27.23 -32.01
C TYR A 323 21.00 26.37 -33.27
N SER A 324 19.89 25.62 -33.41
CA SER A 324 19.68 24.59 -34.44
C SER A 324 19.75 25.11 -35.89
N GLY A 325 19.37 26.36 -36.12
CA GLY A 325 19.29 26.95 -37.46
C GLY A 325 18.11 26.44 -38.30
N VAL A 326 17.28 25.52 -37.78
CA VAL A 326 16.04 25.07 -38.43
C VAL A 326 14.92 26.06 -38.12
N GLU A 327 14.42 26.75 -39.15
CA GLU A 327 13.38 27.79 -39.02
C GLU A 327 12.08 27.28 -38.38
N TYR A 328 11.68 26.04 -38.66
CA TYR A 328 10.47 25.43 -38.08
C TYR A 328 10.56 25.26 -36.57
N GLU A 329 11.72 24.85 -36.06
CA GLU A 329 11.96 24.74 -34.60
C GLU A 329 11.96 26.13 -33.95
N GLN A 330 12.65 27.09 -34.56
CA GLN A 330 12.65 28.48 -34.07
C GLN A 330 11.23 29.05 -34.03
N TYR A 331 10.44 28.83 -35.08
CA TYR A 331 9.05 29.26 -35.15
C TYR A 331 8.16 28.56 -34.11
N ALA A 332 8.36 27.26 -33.85
CA ALA A 332 7.59 26.53 -32.85
C ALA A 332 7.74 27.17 -31.44
N PHE A 333 8.95 27.55 -31.05
CA PHE A 333 9.18 28.22 -29.76
C PHE A 333 8.74 29.70 -29.76
N LEU A 334 8.84 30.42 -30.88
CA LEU A 334 8.23 31.76 -31.02
C LEU A 334 6.71 31.70 -30.88
N ASN A 335 6.06 30.71 -31.50
CA ASN A 335 4.62 30.49 -31.40
C ASN A 335 4.20 30.18 -29.95
N ARG A 336 5.00 29.42 -29.19
CA ARG A 336 4.76 29.22 -27.75
C ARG A 336 4.80 30.54 -26.97
N ALA A 337 5.81 31.38 -27.22
CA ALA A 337 6.03 32.60 -26.46
C ALA A 337 5.03 33.74 -26.79
N THR A 338 4.73 33.95 -28.07
CA THR A 338 3.95 35.12 -28.55
C THR A 338 2.73 34.78 -29.41
N GLY A 339 2.46 33.49 -29.65
CA GLY A 339 1.31 33.03 -30.44
C GLY A 339 -0.02 33.07 -29.67
N PRO A 340 -1.09 32.47 -30.23
CA PRO A 340 -2.42 32.53 -29.63
C PRO A 340 -2.55 31.81 -28.27
N TYR A 341 -1.62 30.91 -27.96
CA TYR A 341 -1.53 30.21 -26.68
C TYR A 341 -0.46 30.80 -25.74
N TRP A 342 -0.06 32.06 -25.93
CA TRP A 342 0.91 32.75 -25.07
C TRP A 342 0.55 32.62 -23.57
N TRP A 343 -0.74 32.75 -23.25
CA TRP A 343 -1.23 32.69 -21.87
C TRP A 343 -0.98 31.32 -21.22
N ALA A 344 -1.06 30.23 -21.98
CA ALA A 344 -0.80 28.88 -21.48
C ALA A 344 0.70 28.66 -21.26
N TYR A 345 1.55 29.10 -22.20
CA TYR A 345 3.00 29.00 -22.07
C TYR A 345 3.54 29.85 -20.91
N TRP A 346 3.12 31.11 -20.80
CA TRP A 346 3.56 32.00 -19.71
C TRP A 346 3.01 31.58 -18.36
N ALA A 347 1.78 31.06 -18.28
CA ALA A 347 1.25 30.46 -17.05
C ALA A 347 2.07 29.24 -16.63
N MET A 348 2.36 28.34 -17.57
CA MET A 348 3.20 27.16 -17.33
C MET A 348 4.59 27.54 -16.83
N MET A 349 5.30 28.40 -17.56
CA MET A 349 6.64 28.87 -17.19
C MET A 349 6.62 29.58 -15.83
N THR A 350 5.62 30.42 -15.56
CA THR A 350 5.52 31.13 -14.28
C THR A 350 5.30 30.13 -13.13
N CYS A 351 4.36 29.20 -13.28
CA CYS A 351 4.08 28.21 -12.26
C CYS A 351 5.30 27.29 -12.04
N ASN A 352 5.83 26.68 -13.08
CA ASN A 352 6.86 25.64 -12.94
C ASN A 352 8.24 26.20 -12.59
N VAL A 353 8.60 27.41 -13.08
CA VAL A 353 9.91 27.99 -12.80
C VAL A 353 9.94 28.67 -11.44
N PHE A 354 8.95 29.50 -11.07
CA PHE A 354 9.01 30.28 -9.83
C PHE A 354 8.56 29.49 -8.58
N SER A 355 7.53 28.65 -8.70
CA SER A 355 6.97 27.90 -7.56
C SER A 355 8.01 27.09 -6.78
N PRO A 356 8.91 26.29 -7.42
CA PRO A 356 9.94 25.56 -6.68
C PRO A 356 10.99 26.48 -6.05
N GLN A 357 11.25 27.68 -6.59
CA GLN A 357 12.27 28.58 -6.03
C GLN A 357 11.88 29.14 -4.67
N PHE A 358 10.59 29.26 -4.37
CA PHE A 358 10.16 29.66 -3.03
C PHE A 358 10.56 28.66 -1.95
N MET A 359 10.83 27.40 -2.31
CA MET A 359 11.25 26.36 -1.37
C MET A 359 12.69 26.52 -0.89
N TRP A 360 13.50 27.40 -1.50
CA TRP A 360 14.81 27.77 -0.97
C TRP A 360 14.70 28.45 0.41
N PHE A 361 13.62 29.21 0.63
CA PHE A 361 13.39 29.92 1.89
C PHE A 361 12.84 28.96 2.97
N PRO A 362 13.59 28.67 4.05
CA PRO A 362 13.15 27.69 5.06
C PRO A 362 11.84 28.07 5.77
N LYS A 363 11.54 29.38 5.88
CA LYS A 363 10.30 29.89 6.45
C LYS A 363 9.08 29.49 5.63
N LEU A 364 9.20 29.53 4.30
CA LEU A 364 8.13 29.14 3.37
C LEU A 364 8.04 27.62 3.26
N ARG A 365 9.18 26.95 3.12
CA ARG A 365 9.27 25.48 2.98
C ARG A 365 8.67 24.71 4.16
N ARG A 366 8.74 25.26 5.38
CA ARG A 366 8.20 24.64 6.61
C ARG A 366 6.76 25.05 6.92
N SER A 367 6.14 25.91 6.11
CA SER A 367 4.75 26.32 6.29
C SER A 367 3.82 25.37 5.55
N ILE A 368 2.99 24.63 6.30
CA ILE A 368 2.01 23.69 5.74
C ILE A 368 1.05 24.39 4.76
N MET A 369 0.58 25.58 5.12
CA MET A 369 -0.38 26.32 4.30
C MET A 369 0.25 26.75 2.98
N PHE A 370 1.49 27.23 3.02
CA PHE A 370 2.21 27.63 1.82
C PHE A 370 2.53 26.42 0.93
N SER A 371 3.00 25.32 1.52
CA SER A 371 3.30 24.11 0.75
C SER A 371 2.05 23.50 0.09
N PHE A 372 0.88 23.60 0.74
CA PHE A 372 -0.40 23.16 0.17
C PHE A 372 -0.81 23.99 -1.05
N PHE A 373 -0.66 25.32 -0.98
CA PHE A 373 -0.99 26.19 -2.11
C PHE A 373 -0.02 25.96 -3.28
N ILE A 374 1.29 25.92 -2.99
CA ILE A 374 2.30 25.70 -4.03
C ILE A 374 2.14 24.35 -4.71
N SER A 375 1.79 23.29 -3.98
CA SER A 375 1.58 21.99 -4.62
C SER A 375 0.39 21.96 -5.59
N ILE A 376 -0.66 22.74 -5.33
CA ILE A 376 -1.76 22.92 -6.29
C ILE A 376 -1.28 23.69 -7.53
N VAL A 377 -0.54 24.78 -7.32
CA VAL A 377 0.02 25.60 -8.43
C VAL A 377 0.94 24.77 -9.32
N VAL A 378 1.79 23.92 -8.72
CA VAL A 378 2.66 22.99 -9.46
C VAL A 378 1.85 22.02 -10.31
N ASN A 379 0.79 21.43 -9.76
CA ASN A 379 -0.04 20.49 -10.53
C ASN A 379 -0.76 21.16 -11.71
N ILE A 380 -1.20 22.42 -11.54
CA ILE A 380 -1.78 23.23 -12.62
C ILE A 380 -0.72 23.54 -13.69
N GLY A 381 0.47 23.98 -13.27
CA GLY A 381 1.58 24.26 -14.19
C GLY A 381 2.02 23.03 -14.99
N MET A 382 2.07 21.86 -14.36
CA MET A 382 2.39 20.59 -15.01
C MET A 382 1.30 20.06 -15.93
N TRP A 383 0.03 20.40 -15.68
CA TRP A 383 -1.04 20.16 -16.63
C TRP A 383 -0.85 21.02 -17.88
N PHE A 384 -0.57 22.33 -17.69
CA PHE A 384 -0.28 23.23 -18.79
C PHE A 384 0.99 22.83 -19.56
N GLU A 385 2.00 22.26 -18.90
CA GLU A 385 3.19 21.73 -19.59
C GLU A 385 2.81 20.72 -20.66
N ARG A 386 2.01 19.71 -20.31
CA ARG A 386 1.55 18.69 -21.27
C ARG A 386 0.66 19.29 -22.34
N PHE A 387 -0.29 20.15 -21.96
CA PHE A 387 -1.17 20.83 -22.91
C PHE A 387 -0.38 21.68 -23.92
N VAL A 388 0.61 22.44 -23.44
CA VAL A 388 1.44 23.31 -24.28
C VAL A 388 2.27 22.48 -25.23
N ILE A 389 2.99 21.46 -24.75
CA ILE A 389 3.80 20.60 -25.62
C ILE A 389 2.94 20.03 -26.74
N ILE A 390 1.75 19.52 -26.42
CA ILE A 390 0.88 18.83 -27.36
C ILE A 390 0.22 19.82 -28.33
N VAL A 391 -0.58 20.76 -27.82
CA VAL A 391 -1.43 21.61 -28.67
C VAL A 391 -0.62 22.66 -29.43
N THR A 392 0.39 23.29 -28.80
CA THR A 392 1.15 24.37 -29.46
C THR A 392 2.04 23.89 -30.59
N SER A 393 2.42 22.61 -30.58
CA SER A 393 3.23 22.00 -31.65
C SER A 393 2.37 21.39 -32.76
N LEU A 394 1.10 21.08 -32.50
CA LEU A 394 0.17 20.54 -33.51
C LEU A 394 -0.61 21.61 -34.27
N HIS A 395 -1.04 22.69 -33.61
CA HIS A 395 -1.91 23.67 -34.27
C HIS A 395 -1.15 24.58 -35.27
N ARG A 396 0.19 24.61 -35.17
CA ARG A 396 1.12 25.36 -36.03
C ARG A 396 2.34 24.48 -36.28
N ASP A 397 2.39 23.85 -37.44
CA ASP A 397 3.46 22.96 -37.88
C ASP A 397 4.01 23.41 -39.24
N TYR A 398 4.53 22.46 -40.04
CA TYR A 398 5.16 22.66 -41.34
C TYR A 398 4.36 23.49 -42.34
N LEU A 399 3.04 23.30 -42.45
CA LEU A 399 2.25 23.89 -43.54
C LEU A 399 1.30 24.98 -43.02
N PRO A 400 1.48 26.26 -43.42
CA PRO A 400 0.59 27.34 -43.02
C PRO A 400 -0.89 27.14 -43.37
N SER A 401 -1.21 26.36 -44.40
CA SER A 401 -2.60 26.05 -44.78
C SER A 401 -3.33 25.15 -43.78
N SER A 402 -2.60 24.38 -42.97
CA SER A 402 -3.16 23.46 -41.97
C SER A 402 -3.33 24.12 -40.59
N TRP A 403 -2.87 25.36 -40.44
CA TRP A 403 -2.87 26.10 -39.20
C TRP A 403 -4.30 26.35 -38.69
N THR A 404 -4.57 25.94 -37.45
CA THR A 404 -5.92 26.01 -36.86
C THR A 404 -5.88 26.39 -35.38
N MET A 405 -7.03 26.39 -34.72
CA MET A 405 -7.17 26.60 -33.29
C MET A 405 -7.81 25.37 -32.64
N PHE A 406 -7.54 25.20 -31.36
CA PHE A 406 -8.16 24.22 -30.48
C PHE A 406 -8.92 24.94 -29.36
N SER A 407 -10.17 24.56 -29.14
CA SER A 407 -10.97 24.98 -28.00
C SER A 407 -11.68 23.74 -27.45
N PRO A 408 -11.51 23.41 -26.15
CA PRO A 408 -12.19 22.27 -25.57
C PRO A 408 -13.71 22.50 -25.53
N THR A 409 -14.49 21.43 -25.61
CA THR A 409 -15.92 21.44 -25.35
C THR A 409 -16.21 21.06 -23.90
N PHE A 410 -17.48 21.15 -23.50
CA PHE A 410 -17.87 20.79 -22.13
C PHE A 410 -17.64 19.31 -21.82
N VAL A 411 -17.66 18.42 -22.82
CA VAL A 411 -17.40 16.99 -22.62
C VAL A 411 -15.93 16.70 -22.37
N ASP A 412 -15.00 17.42 -22.99
CA ASP A 412 -13.56 17.30 -22.68
C ASP A 412 -13.29 17.61 -21.20
N ILE A 413 -13.84 18.74 -20.75
CA ILE A 413 -13.74 19.20 -19.36
C ILE A 413 -14.48 18.23 -18.43
N GLY A 414 -15.63 17.72 -18.86
CA GLY A 414 -16.46 16.85 -18.04
C GLY A 414 -15.87 15.47 -17.78
N ILE A 415 -15.21 14.88 -18.78
CA ILE A 415 -14.45 13.66 -18.59
C ILE A 415 -13.29 13.91 -17.62
N PHE A 416 -12.56 15.02 -17.76
CA PHE A 416 -11.45 15.34 -16.86
C PHE A 416 -11.90 15.49 -15.39
N ILE A 417 -12.93 16.30 -15.14
CA ILE A 417 -13.54 16.45 -13.81
C ILE A 417 -14.06 15.10 -13.30
N GLY A 418 -14.62 14.28 -14.18
CA GLY A 418 -15.01 12.91 -13.92
C GLY A 418 -13.90 12.04 -13.35
N THR A 419 -12.71 12.07 -13.98
CA THR A 419 -11.54 11.31 -13.51
C THR A 419 -11.02 11.81 -12.16
N ILE A 420 -11.07 13.12 -11.90
CA ILE A 420 -10.75 13.68 -10.58
C ILE A 420 -11.74 13.17 -9.54
N GLY A 421 -13.04 13.20 -9.84
CA GLY A 421 -14.09 12.65 -9.00
C GLY A 421 -13.87 11.17 -8.68
N PHE A 422 -13.57 10.37 -9.71
CA PHE A 422 -13.33 8.93 -9.55
C PHE A 422 -12.08 8.64 -8.71
N PHE A 423 -10.99 9.38 -8.94
CA PHE A 423 -9.78 9.29 -8.12
C PHE A 423 -10.09 9.53 -6.64
N PHE A 424 -10.82 10.59 -6.30
CA PHE A 424 -11.18 10.87 -4.92
C PHE A 424 -12.16 9.85 -4.34
N VAL A 425 -13.11 9.33 -5.12
CA VAL A 425 -13.99 8.23 -4.67
C VAL A 425 -13.16 7.02 -4.24
N LEU A 426 -12.23 6.56 -5.08
CA LEU A 426 -11.35 5.43 -4.76
C LEU A 426 -10.45 5.72 -3.55
N PHE A 427 -9.81 6.88 -3.53
CA PHE A 427 -8.91 7.27 -2.44
C PHE A 427 -9.63 7.42 -1.10
N LEU A 428 -10.83 8.00 -1.09
CA LEU A 428 -11.62 8.17 0.13
C LEU A 428 -12.15 6.84 0.66
N LEU A 429 -12.58 5.92 -0.22
CA LEU A 429 -12.93 4.55 0.18
C LEU A 429 -11.73 3.83 0.79
N TYR A 430 -10.58 3.91 0.12
CA TYR A 430 -9.31 3.37 0.60
C TYR A 430 -8.93 3.90 1.99
N SER A 431 -9.04 5.21 2.22
CA SER A 431 -8.68 5.83 3.51
C SER A 431 -9.51 5.32 4.71
N ARG A 432 -10.63 4.65 4.45
CA ARG A 432 -11.55 4.10 5.47
C ARG A 432 -11.47 2.58 5.61
N THR A 433 -11.06 1.88 4.57
CA THR A 433 -11.05 0.41 4.55
C THR A 433 -9.65 -0.19 4.62
N PHE A 434 -8.61 0.59 4.35
CA PHE A 434 -7.22 0.16 4.39
C PHE A 434 -6.42 0.96 5.42
N PRO A 435 -5.34 0.38 5.98
CA PRO A 435 -4.41 1.12 6.81
C PRO A 435 -3.64 2.13 5.95
N VAL A 436 -3.84 3.42 6.22
CA VAL A 436 -3.21 4.52 5.46
C VAL A 436 -1.71 4.68 5.73
N ILE A 437 -1.22 4.10 6.83
CA ILE A 437 0.20 4.04 7.21
C ILE A 437 0.61 2.58 7.38
N ALA A 438 1.78 2.22 6.86
CA ALA A 438 2.37 0.89 7.03
C ALA A 438 2.82 0.68 8.48
N GLN A 439 2.03 -0.05 9.28
CA GLN A 439 2.29 -0.20 10.71
C GLN A 439 3.55 -1.03 10.94
N ALA A 440 3.75 -2.08 10.15
CA ALA A 440 4.95 -2.93 10.23
C ALA A 440 6.23 -2.10 10.10
N GLU A 441 6.28 -1.22 9.10
CA GLU A 441 7.44 -0.38 8.82
C GLU A 441 7.63 0.71 9.89
N VAL A 442 6.57 1.40 10.29
CA VAL A 442 6.67 2.45 11.32
C VAL A 442 7.13 1.89 12.66
N LYS A 443 6.65 0.70 13.04
CA LYS A 443 7.10 0.02 14.26
C LYS A 443 8.60 -0.31 14.21
N SER A 444 9.16 -0.66 13.04
CA SER A 444 10.59 -0.92 12.90
C SER A 444 11.48 0.30 13.21
N ILE A 445 10.99 1.51 12.91
CA ILE A 445 11.76 2.74 13.12
C ILE A 445 11.49 3.39 14.47
N LEU A 446 10.42 3.02 15.20
CA LEU A 446 10.00 3.64 16.46
C LEU A 446 11.14 3.75 17.50
N LYS A 447 11.88 2.66 17.71
CA LYS A 447 12.99 2.61 18.67
C LYS A 447 14.19 3.48 18.25
N SER A 448 14.41 3.61 16.94
CA SER A 448 15.52 4.42 16.41
C SER A 448 15.15 5.89 16.27
N SER A 449 13.96 6.22 15.79
CA SER A 449 13.61 7.58 15.35
C SER A 449 12.42 8.19 16.07
N GLY A 450 11.81 7.49 17.04
CA GLY A 450 10.72 8.01 17.85
C GLY A 450 11.21 8.94 18.96
N GLU A 451 10.44 10.00 19.22
CA GLU A 451 10.74 11.04 20.21
C GLU A 451 10.99 10.45 21.61
N LYS A 452 10.10 9.58 22.10
CA LYS A 452 10.24 8.88 23.39
C LYS A 452 11.59 8.17 23.52
N TYR A 453 11.93 7.35 22.53
CA TYR A 453 13.16 6.55 22.56
C TYR A 453 14.42 7.40 22.35
N LYS A 454 14.32 8.56 21.70
CA LYS A 454 15.43 9.54 21.66
C LYS A 454 15.64 10.18 23.03
N LYS A 455 14.59 10.70 23.67
CA LYS A 455 14.65 11.27 25.02
C LYS A 455 15.22 10.27 26.03
N LEU A 456 14.78 9.00 25.98
CA LEU A 456 15.30 7.95 26.86
C LEU A 456 16.80 7.70 26.68
N ARG A 457 17.26 7.66 25.42
CA ARG A 457 18.68 7.47 25.10
C ARG A 457 19.53 8.66 25.54
N GLU A 458 19.05 9.88 25.32
CA GLU A 458 19.71 11.11 25.80
C GLU A 458 19.78 11.14 27.33
N ALA A 459 18.76 10.63 28.01
CA ALA A 459 18.74 10.47 29.46
C ALA A 459 19.55 9.25 29.97
N GLY A 460 20.18 8.46 29.10
CA GLY A 460 20.93 7.25 29.46
C GLY A 460 20.08 6.09 30.00
N LYS A 461 18.75 6.16 29.86
CA LYS A 461 17.80 5.13 30.36
C LYS A 461 17.48 4.11 29.27
N ASP A 462 17.41 2.83 29.61
CA ASP A 462 16.92 1.82 28.68
C ASP A 462 15.38 1.85 28.68
N HIS A 463 14.74 1.72 27.52
CA HIS A 463 13.28 1.54 27.42
C HIS A 463 12.75 0.35 28.24
N ARG A 464 13.62 -0.61 28.57
CA ARG A 464 13.33 -1.72 29.49
C ARG A 464 13.13 -1.27 30.93
N ASP A 465 13.68 -0.12 31.32
CA ASP A 465 13.58 0.44 32.66
C ASP A 465 12.22 1.14 32.91
N GLU A 466 11.53 1.52 31.83
CA GLU A 466 10.17 2.11 31.85
C GLU A 466 9.03 1.11 31.59
N LEU A 467 9.34 -0.12 31.15
CA LEU A 467 8.36 -1.19 31.26
C LEU A 467 7.95 -1.23 32.72
N PRO A 468 6.64 -1.31 33.05
CA PRO A 468 6.26 -1.47 34.45
C PRO A 468 7.14 -2.58 35.02
N LYS A 469 7.88 -2.27 36.10
CA LYS A 469 8.43 -3.29 37.00
C LYS A 469 7.26 -3.99 37.70
N GLY A 470 6.27 -4.41 36.93
CA GLY A 470 5.52 -5.59 37.29
C GLY A 470 6.59 -6.64 37.46
N LYS A 471 6.64 -7.22 38.65
CA LYS A 471 7.08 -8.60 38.79
C LYS A 471 6.60 -9.31 37.52
N ALA A 472 7.48 -10.00 36.83
CA ALA A 472 7.03 -11.07 35.98
C ALA A 472 6.35 -12.08 36.92
N GLU A 473 5.14 -11.79 37.38
CA GLU A 473 4.11 -12.79 37.49
C GLU A 473 3.96 -13.25 36.06
N VAL A 474 4.68 -14.33 35.78
CA VAL A 474 4.27 -15.31 34.78
C VAL A 474 2.76 -15.35 34.89
N VAL A 475 2.08 -14.82 33.89
CA VAL A 475 0.66 -15.09 33.70
C VAL A 475 0.61 -16.57 33.37
N LYS A 476 0.64 -17.40 34.41
CA LYS A 476 -0.07 -18.67 34.39
C LYS A 476 -1.49 -18.26 34.03
N GLU A 477 -1.99 -18.80 32.92
CA GLU A 477 -3.39 -18.69 32.54
C GLU A 477 -4.25 -18.72 33.79
N LYS A 478 -5.01 -17.65 34.04
CA LYS A 478 -6.10 -17.72 35.00
C LYS A 478 -7.11 -18.68 34.38
N PRO A 479 -7.38 -19.85 34.99
CA PRO A 479 -8.59 -20.57 34.67
C PRO A 479 -9.76 -19.63 34.97
N ALA A 480 -10.80 -19.70 34.16
CA ALA A 480 -12.05 -19.01 34.38
C ALA A 480 -12.51 -19.17 35.84
N LYS A 481 -13.10 -18.10 36.39
CA LYS A 481 -13.68 -17.99 37.74
C LYS A 481 -14.15 -19.35 38.28
N LYS A 482 -13.36 -19.94 39.19
CA LYS A 482 -13.86 -20.95 40.13
C LYS A 482 -14.51 -20.17 41.27
N ASN A 483 -15.83 -20.30 41.37
CA ASN A 483 -16.54 -20.09 42.61
C ASN A 483 -15.88 -20.95 43.70
N THR A 484 -15.68 -20.32 44.85
CA THR A 484 -15.61 -20.89 46.21
C THR A 484 -14.81 -22.19 46.42
N GLU A 485 -13.78 -22.03 47.24
CA GLU A 485 -13.16 -23.03 48.11
C GLU A 485 -13.97 -24.32 48.36
N THR A 486 -13.42 -25.46 47.94
CA THR A 486 -13.50 -26.70 48.72
C THR A 486 -12.23 -27.51 48.53
N LYS A 487 -11.45 -27.67 49.60
CA LYS A 487 -10.51 -28.78 49.78
C LYS A 487 -11.33 -30.06 49.89
N VAL A 488 -11.12 -31.04 49.03
CA VAL A 488 -11.55 -32.43 49.27
C VAL A 488 -10.49 -33.33 48.63
N GLY A 489 -9.79 -34.12 49.45
CA GLY A 489 -9.01 -35.26 48.93
C GLY A 489 -9.95 -36.29 48.32
N ALA A 490 -9.48 -37.09 47.37
CA ALA A 490 -10.28 -38.15 46.73
C ALA A 490 -11.14 -38.87 47.77
N SER A 491 -12.46 -38.86 47.60
CA SER A 491 -13.35 -39.56 48.53
C SER A 491 -13.14 -41.06 48.36
N GLU A 492 -13.13 -41.83 49.45
CA GLU A 492 -13.05 -43.28 49.39
C GLU A 492 -14.20 -43.89 48.56
N GLU A 493 -15.33 -43.20 48.45
CA GLU A 493 -16.47 -43.57 47.60
C GLU A 493 -16.13 -43.53 46.10
N ASP A 494 -15.39 -42.52 45.62
CA ASP A 494 -15.01 -42.40 44.20
C ASP A 494 -14.02 -43.49 43.79
N ILE A 495 -13.06 -43.82 44.65
CA ILE A 495 -12.08 -44.90 44.42
C ILE A 495 -12.79 -46.26 44.41
N ASN A 496 -13.72 -46.49 45.36
CA ASN A 496 -14.50 -47.72 45.39
C ASN A 496 -15.42 -47.87 44.17
N SER A 497 -16.02 -46.78 43.69
CA SER A 497 -16.82 -46.79 42.46
C SER A 497 -15.97 -47.10 41.23
N LEU A 498 -14.75 -46.54 41.15
CA LEU A 498 -13.81 -46.81 40.05
C LEU A 498 -13.38 -48.29 40.04
N LEU A 499 -12.94 -48.81 41.20
CA LEU A 499 -12.50 -50.19 41.32
C LEU A 499 -13.64 -51.21 41.23
N GLY A 500 -14.88 -50.82 41.56
CA GLY A 500 -16.06 -51.68 41.42
C GLY A 500 -16.28 -52.14 39.98
N ASN A 501 -15.97 -51.28 39.00
CA ASN A 501 -16.11 -51.60 37.58
C ASN A 501 -14.82 -52.19 36.97
N LEU A 502 -13.64 -51.72 37.40
CA LEU A 502 -12.35 -52.18 36.85
C LEU A 502 -11.89 -53.53 37.44
N GLY A 503 -12.38 -53.88 38.64
CA GLY A 503 -11.94 -55.02 39.43
C GLY A 503 -10.82 -54.66 40.42
N THR A 504 -10.63 -55.50 41.42
CA THR A 504 -9.60 -55.33 42.46
C THR A 504 -8.38 -56.20 42.17
N PHE A 505 -7.21 -55.71 42.54
CA PHE A 505 -5.95 -56.45 42.45
C PHE A 505 -5.70 -57.26 43.71
N ASP A 506 -5.40 -58.55 43.57
CA ASP A 506 -5.03 -59.43 44.68
C ASP A 506 -3.55 -59.83 44.57
N PRO A 507 -2.67 -59.31 45.46
CA PRO A 507 -1.24 -59.62 45.44
C PRO A 507 -0.89 -61.09 45.68
N SER A 508 -1.83 -61.90 46.19
CA SER A 508 -1.60 -63.32 46.46
C SER A 508 -1.83 -64.21 45.24
N THR A 509 -2.58 -63.73 44.25
CA THR A 509 -2.98 -64.49 43.05
C THR A 509 -2.58 -63.81 41.74
N GLN A 510 -2.24 -62.52 41.75
CA GLN A 510 -1.91 -61.73 40.57
C GLN A 510 -0.53 -61.07 40.68
N THR A 511 0.10 -60.82 39.52
CA THR A 511 1.35 -60.05 39.41
C THR A 511 1.04 -58.69 38.79
N ALA A 512 1.69 -57.63 39.30
CA ALA A 512 1.47 -56.28 38.79
C ALA A 512 2.15 -56.09 37.41
N ASP A 513 1.44 -55.47 36.48
CA ASP A 513 1.93 -55.18 35.14
C ASP A 513 2.78 -53.90 35.11
N ASP A 514 3.65 -53.81 34.10
CA ASP A 514 4.41 -52.59 33.81
C ASP A 514 3.57 -51.60 33.00
N LEU A 515 2.76 -50.79 33.71
CA LEU A 515 1.80 -49.86 33.10
C LEU A 515 2.47 -48.79 32.23
N LYS A 516 3.78 -48.54 32.39
CA LYS A 516 4.54 -47.60 31.52
C LYS A 516 4.60 -48.05 30.06
N LYS A 517 4.26 -49.31 29.75
CA LYS A 517 4.13 -49.77 28.36
C LYS A 517 2.95 -49.12 27.61
N VAL A 518 1.98 -48.54 28.32
CA VAL A 518 0.90 -47.75 27.72
C VAL A 518 1.39 -46.32 27.49
N ASN A 519 1.32 -45.86 26.25
CA ASN A 519 1.76 -44.51 25.90
C ASN A 519 0.92 -43.46 26.64
N GLY A 520 1.59 -42.62 27.41
CA GLY A 520 0.97 -41.60 28.26
C GLY A 520 1.08 -41.88 29.75
N ILE A 521 1.34 -43.13 30.14
CA ILE A 521 1.63 -43.51 31.52
C ILE A 521 3.14 -43.43 31.75
N GLY A 522 3.58 -42.37 32.44
CA GLY A 522 4.97 -42.24 32.91
C GLY A 522 5.15 -42.77 34.34
N PRO A 523 6.39 -42.82 34.87
CA PRO A 523 6.67 -43.36 36.21
C PRO A 523 5.88 -42.70 37.35
N VAL A 524 5.60 -41.39 37.22
CA VAL A 524 4.82 -40.64 38.20
C VAL A 524 3.33 -41.01 38.16
N MET A 525 2.81 -41.28 36.95
CA MET A 525 1.41 -41.64 36.77
C MET A 525 1.16 -43.10 37.17
N GLU A 526 2.06 -44.01 36.81
CA GLU A 526 2.04 -45.40 37.28
C GLU A 526 1.99 -45.47 38.82
N LYS A 527 2.82 -44.67 39.51
CA LYS A 527 2.78 -44.62 40.97
C LYS A 527 1.43 -44.17 41.52
N LYS A 528 0.78 -43.17 40.90
CA LYS A 528 -0.55 -42.70 41.31
C LYS A 528 -1.64 -43.74 41.04
N LEU A 529 -1.57 -44.46 39.91
CA LEU A 529 -2.50 -45.55 39.59
C LEU A 529 -2.38 -46.71 40.60
N ASN A 530 -1.15 -47.06 40.97
CA ASN A 530 -0.90 -48.06 42.01
C ASN A 530 -1.43 -47.60 43.38
N GLU A 531 -1.29 -46.32 43.73
CA GLU A 531 -1.83 -45.75 44.98
C GLU A 531 -3.37 -45.83 45.07
N ILE A 532 -4.07 -45.86 43.93
CA ILE A 532 -5.55 -45.98 43.86
C ILE A 532 -6.04 -47.40 43.54
N GLY A 533 -5.16 -48.40 43.51
CA GLY A 533 -5.56 -49.81 43.36
C GLY A 533 -5.52 -50.39 41.95
N ILE A 534 -4.96 -49.67 40.97
CA ILE A 534 -4.86 -50.11 39.56
C ILE A 534 -3.43 -50.56 39.29
N PHE A 535 -3.25 -51.85 39.04
CA PHE A 535 -1.94 -52.50 38.89
C PHE A 535 -1.80 -53.34 37.61
N THR A 536 -2.88 -53.66 36.90
CA THR A 536 -2.85 -54.59 35.75
C THR A 536 -3.40 -53.96 34.46
N PHE A 537 -2.97 -54.47 33.31
CA PHE A 537 -3.51 -54.10 32.00
C PHE A 537 -5.00 -54.48 31.88
N ASP A 538 -5.45 -55.54 32.56
CA ASP A 538 -6.88 -55.92 32.60
C ASP A 538 -7.76 -54.87 33.28
N GLN A 539 -7.27 -54.23 34.34
CA GLN A 539 -7.99 -53.12 34.97
C GLN A 539 -8.02 -51.90 34.04
N VAL A 540 -6.92 -51.57 33.37
CA VAL A 540 -6.86 -50.41 32.47
C VAL A 540 -7.70 -50.63 31.20
N SER A 541 -7.78 -51.86 30.68
CA SER A 541 -8.51 -52.15 29.44
C SER A 541 -10.03 -52.06 29.56
N LYS A 542 -10.56 -52.12 30.79
CA LYS A 542 -12.00 -51.99 31.08
C LYS A 542 -12.48 -50.55 31.25
N MET A 543 -11.59 -49.55 31.17
CA MET A 543 -11.97 -48.15 31.33
C MET A 543 -12.86 -47.67 30.18
N THR A 544 -14.04 -47.14 30.50
CA THR A 544 -14.92 -46.42 29.56
C THR A 544 -14.93 -44.92 29.87
N GLU A 545 -15.75 -44.13 29.17
CA GLU A 545 -15.84 -42.67 29.38
C GLU A 545 -16.12 -42.33 30.86
N THR A 546 -16.93 -43.14 31.54
CA THR A 546 -17.25 -42.95 32.97
C THR A 546 -16.04 -43.17 33.89
N GLU A 547 -15.23 -44.20 33.62
CA GLU A 547 -14.04 -44.47 34.43
C GLU A 547 -12.92 -43.47 34.15
N TYR A 548 -12.81 -42.95 32.91
CA TYR A 548 -11.87 -41.87 32.60
C TYR A 548 -12.21 -40.59 33.36
N ASP A 549 -13.48 -40.19 33.39
CA ASP A 549 -13.93 -39.01 34.14
C ASP A 549 -13.68 -39.17 35.65
N LEU A 550 -13.95 -40.36 36.21
CA LEU A 550 -13.65 -40.68 37.61
C LEU A 550 -12.15 -40.63 37.89
N LEU A 551 -11.33 -41.22 37.02
CA LEU A 551 -9.88 -41.22 37.15
C LEU A 551 -9.30 -39.80 37.09
N ASP A 552 -9.83 -38.94 36.24
CA ASP A 552 -9.42 -37.54 36.13
C ASP A 552 -9.79 -36.74 37.37
N ASN A 553 -10.98 -36.99 37.94
CA ASN A 553 -11.43 -36.40 39.19
C ASN A 553 -10.55 -36.83 40.39
N ILE A 554 -10.14 -38.10 40.44
CA ILE A 554 -9.33 -38.67 41.53
C ILE A 554 -7.86 -38.23 41.43
N THR A 555 -7.26 -38.30 40.24
CA THR A 555 -5.81 -38.05 40.06
C THR A 555 -5.47 -36.57 39.89
N GLY A 556 -6.45 -35.75 39.49
CA GLY A 556 -6.35 -34.29 39.34
C GLY A 556 -5.26 -33.81 38.36
N SER A 557 -4.70 -34.71 37.55
CA SER A 557 -3.49 -34.50 36.77
C SER A 557 -3.76 -34.73 35.28
N PHE A 558 -3.93 -33.64 34.52
CA PHE A 558 -4.19 -33.63 33.08
C PHE A 558 -5.50 -34.32 32.64
N PRO A 559 -6.67 -33.71 32.93
CA PRO A 559 -7.97 -34.24 32.54
C PRO A 559 -8.08 -34.52 31.02
N GLY A 560 -8.70 -35.64 30.66
CA GLY A 560 -8.95 -36.10 29.30
C GLY A 560 -7.75 -36.79 28.63
N ARG A 561 -6.61 -36.92 29.33
CA ARG A 561 -5.40 -37.51 28.73
C ARG A 561 -5.53 -39.01 28.50
N ALA A 562 -6.05 -39.76 29.48
CA ALA A 562 -6.18 -41.21 29.38
C ALA A 562 -7.12 -41.63 28.23
N GLN A 563 -8.21 -40.89 28.03
CA GLN A 563 -9.13 -41.07 26.91
C GLN A 563 -8.52 -40.63 25.57
N ARG A 564 -7.88 -39.45 25.51
CA ARG A 564 -7.26 -38.94 24.27
C ARG A 564 -6.13 -39.84 23.77
N ASP A 565 -5.32 -40.36 24.69
CA ASP A 565 -4.20 -41.22 24.38
C ASP A 565 -4.63 -42.71 24.27
N ASP A 566 -5.93 -43.03 24.34
CA ASP A 566 -6.52 -44.39 24.21
C ASP A 566 -5.85 -45.46 25.08
N TRP A 567 -5.86 -45.25 26.41
CA TRP A 567 -5.22 -46.18 27.35
C TRP A 567 -5.88 -47.56 27.37
N ALA A 568 -7.21 -47.63 27.38
CA ALA A 568 -7.93 -48.90 27.38
C ALA A 568 -7.62 -49.73 26.13
N GLY A 569 -7.63 -49.12 24.93
CA GLY A 569 -7.32 -49.81 23.68
C GLY A 569 -5.86 -50.29 23.58
N GLN A 570 -4.93 -49.58 24.21
CA GLN A 570 -3.53 -50.01 24.33
C GLN A 570 -3.36 -51.14 25.34
N ALA A 571 -4.00 -51.05 26.51
CA ALA A 571 -3.95 -52.08 27.54
C ALA A 571 -4.57 -53.41 27.08
N GLU A 572 -5.67 -53.37 26.29
CA GLU A 572 -6.29 -54.57 25.73
C GLU A 572 -5.35 -55.34 24.79
N LYS A 573 -4.49 -54.63 24.04
CA LYS A 573 -3.46 -55.24 23.19
C LYS A 573 -2.30 -55.82 23.98
N LEU A 574 -2.03 -55.28 25.16
CA LEU A 574 -0.94 -55.71 26.05
C LEU A 574 -1.35 -56.86 26.96
N LYS A 575 -2.63 -56.99 27.32
CA LYS A 575 -3.16 -58.10 28.12
C LYS A 575 -3.08 -59.48 27.43
N ASN A 576 -3.10 -59.49 26.10
CA ASN A 576 -3.10 -60.71 25.29
C ASN A 576 -1.69 -61.14 24.81
N ASN A 577 -0.64 -60.43 25.22
CA ASN A 577 0.78 -60.73 24.96
C ASN A 577 1.47 -61.13 26.26
#